data_AF-A0A1F8T3L5-F1
#
_entry.id   AF-A0A1F8T3L5-F1
#
_cell.length_a   1.000
_cell.length_b   1.000
_cell.length_c   1.000
_cell.angle_alpha   90.00
_cell.angle_beta   90.00
_cell.angle_gamma   90.00
#
_symmetry.space_group_name_H-M   'P 1'
#
loop_
_entity.id
_entity.type
_entity.pdbx_description
1 polymer ?
#
loop_
_entity_poly.entity_id
_entity_poly.type
_entity_poly.pdbx_seq_one_letter_code
_entity_poly.pdbx_strand_id
1 'polypeptide(L)'
;MKLNTFMIISAIVALIFGLGFILVPAASLQPYGTTTDVTGLFLGRYLGSALLGIACLTWLTRNAPASETRKGLLTALFITMVLGFLVALYDKFAGAGNAFIWVNVAIYFLLGLGFGYFAFMKKD
;
A
#
# COMPACT_ATOMS: atom_id res chain seq x y z
N MET A 1 7.94 -8.25 -16.15
CA MET A 1 7.26 -9.00 -15.07
C MET A 1 5.83 -9.35 -15.50
N LYS A 2 5.28 -10.51 -15.09
CA LYS A 2 3.86 -10.87 -15.33
C LYS A 2 2.95 -10.19 -14.29
N LEU A 3 1.68 -9.93 -14.64
CA LEU A 3 0.72 -9.32 -13.71
C LEU A 3 0.57 -10.15 -12.45
N ASN A 4 0.47 -11.48 -12.57
CA ASN A 4 0.40 -12.39 -11.43
C ASN A 4 1.54 -12.17 -10.43
N THR A 5 2.79 -12.13 -10.91
CA THR A 5 3.97 -11.92 -10.05
C THR A 5 3.90 -10.57 -9.34
N PHE A 6 3.49 -9.52 -10.05
CA PHE A 6 3.31 -8.20 -9.45
C PHE A 6 2.23 -8.20 -8.36
N MET A 7 1.08 -8.82 -8.62
CA MET A 7 -0.03 -8.92 -7.67
C MET A 7 0.37 -9.71 -6.41
N ILE A 8 1.21 -10.76 -6.55
CA ILE A 8 1.78 -11.49 -5.42
C ILE A 8 2.69 -10.60 -4.58
N ILE A 9 3.60 -9.85 -5.22
CA ILE A 9 4.51 -8.94 -4.51
C ILE A 9 3.69 -7.88 -3.74
N SER A 10 2.72 -7.25 -4.40
CA SER A 10 1.83 -6.27 -3.77
C SER A 10 1.06 -6.87 -2.59
N ALA A 11 0.59 -8.11 -2.72
CA ALA A 11 -0.11 -8.81 -1.65
C ALA A 11 0.78 -9.05 -0.43
N ILE A 12 2.02 -9.52 -0.64
CA ILE A 12 2.97 -9.79 0.44
C ILE A 12 3.34 -8.49 1.17
N VAL A 13 3.62 -7.42 0.43
CA VAL A 13 3.93 -6.11 1.03
C VAL A 13 2.74 -5.62 1.86
N ALA A 14 1.54 -5.60 1.29
CA ALA A 14 0.35 -5.14 1.99
C ALA A 14 0.01 -6.03 3.20
N LEU A 15 0.25 -7.34 3.12
CA LEU A 15 0.06 -8.28 4.23
C LEU A 15 1.00 -7.99 5.40
N ILE A 16 2.30 -7.80 5.13
CA ILE A 16 3.30 -7.54 6.17
C ILE A 16 2.96 -6.25 6.93
N PHE A 17 2.69 -5.16 6.21
CA PHE A 17 2.31 -3.89 6.84
C PHE A 17 0.95 -3.99 7.53
N GLY A 18 -0.04 -4.63 6.89
CA GLY A 18 -1.38 -4.79 7.45
C GLY A 18 -1.37 -5.55 8.78
N LEU A 19 -0.65 -6.67 8.86
CA LEU A 19 -0.49 -7.43 10.10
C LEU A 19 0.29 -6.67 11.16
N GLY A 20 1.39 -6.01 10.78
CA GLY A 20 2.18 -5.20 11.70
C GLY A 20 1.34 -4.12 12.38
N PHE A 21 0.60 -3.35 11.59
CA PHE A 21 -0.25 -2.28 12.11
C PHE A 21 -1.44 -2.76 12.96
N ILE A 22 -2.01 -3.94 12.67
CA ILE A 22 -3.11 -4.48 13.48
C ILE A 22 -2.61 -5.05 14.81
N LEU A 23 -1.62 -5.95 14.74
CA LEU A 23 -1.19 -6.75 15.86
C LEU A 23 -0.23 -5.98 16.78
N VAL A 24 0.68 -5.22 16.20
CA VAL A 24 1.77 -4.53 16.90
C VAL A 24 1.99 -3.09 16.40
N PRO A 25 0.97 -2.21 16.45
CA PRO A 25 1.07 -0.86 15.88
C PRO A 25 2.16 -0.01 16.53
N ALA A 26 2.36 -0.12 17.85
CA ALA A 26 3.40 0.64 18.53
C ALA A 26 4.80 0.27 18.01
N ALA A 27 5.09 -1.02 17.86
CA ALA A 27 6.36 -1.50 17.29
C ALA A 27 6.49 -1.17 15.80
N SER A 28 5.36 -1.15 15.07
CA SER A 28 5.34 -0.79 13.64
C SER A 28 5.59 0.70 13.40
N LEU A 29 5.18 1.55 14.35
CA LEU A 29 5.34 3.01 14.28
C LEU A 29 6.66 3.50 14.90
N GLN A 30 7.26 2.75 15.82
CA GLN A 30 8.53 3.09 16.47
C GLN A 30 9.66 3.51 15.50
N PRO A 31 9.88 2.84 14.35
CA PRO A 31 10.97 3.21 13.43
C PRO A 31 10.85 4.63 12.85
N TYR A 32 9.64 5.19 12.79
CA TYR A 32 9.41 6.54 12.27
C TYR A 32 9.87 7.64 13.24
N GLY A 33 10.24 7.29 14.47
CA GLY A 33 10.75 8.24 15.46
C GLY A 33 9.70 9.20 16.03
N THR A 34 8.41 8.86 15.88
CA THR A 34 7.29 9.67 16.36
C THR A 34 6.69 9.06 17.63
N THR A 35 6.25 9.92 18.54
CA THR A 35 5.40 9.51 19.65
C THR A 35 3.97 9.34 19.15
N THR A 36 3.37 8.19 19.40
CA THR A 36 1.98 7.91 19.00
C THR A 36 1.11 7.77 20.25
N ASP A 37 0.05 8.56 20.32
CA ASP A 37 -0.97 8.45 21.37
C ASP A 37 -1.94 7.28 21.08
N VAL A 38 -2.90 7.05 21.98
CA VAL A 38 -3.89 5.97 21.82
C VAL A 38 -4.67 6.13 20.51
N THR A 39 -5.00 7.37 20.13
CA THR A 39 -5.72 7.69 18.89
C THR A 39 -4.92 7.26 17.67
N GLY A 40 -3.64 7.65 17.59
CA GLY A 40 -2.76 7.29 16.49
C GLY A 40 -2.55 5.77 16.39
N LEU A 41 -2.51 5.05 17.51
CA LEU A 41 -2.42 3.59 17.50
C LEU A 41 -3.67 2.93 16.90
N PHE A 42 -4.87 3.45 17.17
CA PHE A 42 -6.10 2.94 16.55
C PHE A 42 -6.20 3.33 15.06
N LEU A 43 -5.80 4.54 14.69
CA LEU A 43 -5.70 4.94 13.28
C LEU A 43 -4.73 4.05 12.50
N GLY A 44 -3.59 3.68 13.12
CA GLY A 44 -2.67 2.68 12.57
C GLY A 44 -3.37 1.34 12.31
N ARG A 45 -4.17 0.84 13.26
CA ARG A 45 -4.94 -0.41 13.08
C ARG A 45 -5.99 -0.33 11.97
N TYR A 46 -6.68 0.81 11.82
CA TYR A 46 -7.61 1.03 10.71
C TYR A 46 -6.89 1.08 9.35
N LEU A 47 -5.70 1.69 9.28
CA LEU A 47 -4.86 1.61 8.09
C LEU A 47 -4.44 0.16 7.82
N GLY A 48 -4.05 -0.57 8.86
CA GLY A 48 -3.70 -1.99 8.78
C GLY A 48 -4.83 -2.84 8.19
N SER A 49 -6.08 -2.59 8.58
CA SER A 49 -7.24 -3.33 8.04
C SER A 49 -7.47 -3.03 6.55
N ALA A 50 -7.30 -1.77 6.13
CA ALA A 50 -7.36 -1.40 4.71
C ALA A 50 -6.25 -2.09 3.89
N LEU A 51 -5.02 -2.15 4.44
CA LEU A 51 -3.90 -2.85 3.80
C LEU A 51 -4.14 -4.36 3.69
N LEU A 52 -4.72 -5.01 4.72
CA LEU A 52 -5.12 -6.41 4.61
C LEU A 52 -6.20 -6.62 3.55
N GLY A 53 -7.15 -5.69 3.40
CA GLY A 53 -8.12 -5.71 2.31
C GLY A 53 -7.43 -5.68 0.94
N ILE A 54 -6.44 -4.80 0.76
CA ILE A 54 -5.62 -4.74 -0.46
C ILE A 54 -4.83 -6.05 -0.67
N ALA A 55 -4.25 -6.62 0.39
CA ALA A 55 -3.55 -7.90 0.32
C ALA A 55 -4.47 -9.02 -0.17
N CYS A 56 -5.68 -9.11 0.37
CA CYS A 56 -6.70 -10.06 -0.06
C CYS A 56 -7.11 -9.82 -1.52
N LEU A 57 -7.41 -8.58 -1.91
CA LEU A 57 -7.82 -8.25 -3.28
C LEU A 57 -6.73 -8.65 -4.27
N THR A 58 -5.49 -8.22 -4.04
CA THR A 58 -4.37 -8.50 -4.93
C THR A 58 -4.04 -9.99 -4.98
N TRP A 59 -4.10 -10.70 -3.85
CA TRP A 59 -3.90 -12.14 -3.81
C TRP A 59 -5.00 -12.87 -4.58
N LEU A 60 -6.27 -12.66 -4.25
CA LEU A 60 -7.40 -13.42 -4.81
C LEU A 60 -7.56 -13.18 -6.32
N THR A 61 -7.21 -11.99 -6.80
CA THR A 61 -7.39 -11.60 -8.21
C THR A 61 -6.11 -11.73 -9.04
N ARG A 62 -5.01 -12.26 -8.49
CA ARG A 62 -3.71 -12.40 -9.18
C ARG A 62 -3.76 -13.19 -10.50
N ASN A 63 -4.77 -14.04 -10.67
CA ASN A 63 -4.99 -14.86 -11.87
C ASN A 63 -6.23 -14.43 -12.66
N ALA A 64 -6.83 -13.27 -12.34
CA ALA A 64 -8.03 -12.80 -13.03
C ALA A 64 -7.75 -12.60 -14.53
N PRO A 65 -8.63 -13.11 -15.43
CA PRO A 65 -8.49 -12.91 -16.86
C PRO A 65 -8.71 -11.45 -17.25
N ALA A 66 -8.29 -11.10 -18.48
CA ALA A 66 -8.58 -9.81 -19.08
C ALA A 66 -10.08 -9.53 -19.07
N SER A 67 -10.47 -8.41 -18.44
CA SER A 67 -11.86 -8.01 -18.27
C SER A 67 -11.93 -6.56 -17.78
N GLU A 68 -13.07 -5.91 -18.01
CA GLU A 68 -13.36 -4.59 -17.44
C GLU A 68 -13.26 -4.59 -15.91
N THR A 69 -13.67 -5.68 -15.25
CA THR A 69 -13.53 -5.84 -13.80
C THR A 69 -12.06 -5.83 -13.36
N ARG A 70 -11.18 -6.55 -14.06
CA ARG A 70 -9.74 -6.54 -13.76
C ARG A 70 -9.16 -5.14 -13.97
N LYS A 71 -9.51 -4.46 -15.06
CA LYS A 71 -9.04 -3.11 -15.36
C LYS A 71 -9.51 -2.10 -14.32
N GLY A 72 -10.78 -2.16 -13.92
CA GLY A 72 -11.34 -1.34 -12.84
C GLY A 72 -10.62 -1.56 -11.52
N LEU A 73 -10.33 -2.82 -11.16
CA LEU A 73 -9.58 -3.15 -9.95
C LEU A 73 -8.15 -2.59 -9.96
N LEU A 74 -7.41 -2.77 -11.07
CA LEU A 74 -6.06 -2.23 -11.20
C LEU A 74 -6.05 -0.70 -11.15
N THR A 75 -7.05 -0.06 -11.73
CA THR A 75 -7.25 1.39 -11.70
C THR A 75 -7.52 1.88 -10.27
N ALA A 76 -8.40 1.20 -9.53
CA ALA A 76 -8.68 1.54 -8.13
C ALA A 76 -7.43 1.41 -7.26
N LEU A 77 -6.68 0.32 -7.41
CA LEU A 77 -5.41 0.11 -6.70
C LEU A 77 -4.37 1.18 -7.07
N PHE A 78 -4.28 1.56 -8.35
CA PHE A 78 -3.43 2.68 -8.79
C PHE A 78 -3.79 3.98 -8.07
N ILE A 79 -5.07 4.35 -8.04
CA ILE A 79 -5.53 5.57 -7.36
C ILE A 79 -5.19 5.51 -5.86
N THR A 80 -5.42 4.36 -5.21
CA THR A 80 -5.01 4.16 -3.82
C THR A 80 -3.52 4.40 -3.61
N MET A 81 -2.66 3.89 -4.50
CA MET A 81 -1.21 4.11 -4.39
C MET A 81 -0.83 5.57 -4.62
N VAL A 82 -1.46 6.26 -5.57
CA VAL A 82 -1.20 7.69 -5.83
C VAL A 82 -1.59 8.55 -4.63
N LEU A 83 -2.77 8.33 -4.05
CA LEU A 83 -3.21 9.08 -2.87
C LEU A 83 -2.30 8.79 -1.67
N GLY A 84 -1.93 7.52 -1.44
CA GLY A 84 -0.98 7.14 -0.41
C GLY A 84 0.41 7.77 -0.61
N PHE A 85 0.89 7.85 -1.85
CA PHE A 85 2.14 8.52 -2.20
C PHE A 85 2.11 10.02 -1.86
N LEU A 86 1.02 10.72 -2.19
CA LEU A 86 0.85 12.13 -1.85
C LEU A 86 0.83 12.35 -0.33
N VAL A 87 0.14 11.49 0.42
CA VAL A 87 0.13 11.54 1.89
C VAL A 87 1.53 11.27 2.45
N ALA A 88 2.26 10.28 1.93
CA ALA A 88 3.62 9.96 2.38
C ALA A 88 4.62 11.09 2.10
N LEU A 89 4.49 11.78 0.96
CA LEU A 89 5.28 12.98 0.69
C LEU A 89 4.93 14.12 1.65
N TYR A 90 3.64 14.35 1.89
CA TYR A 90 3.20 15.37 2.84
C TYR A 90 3.74 15.08 4.25
N ASP A 91 3.64 13.83 4.72
CA ASP A 91 4.22 13.40 6.00
C ASP A 91 5.74 13.60 6.03
N LYS A 92 6.45 13.32 4.94
CA LYS A 92 7.91 13.50 4.91
C LYS A 92 8.36 14.95 5.11
N PHE A 93 7.60 15.92 4.57
CA PHE A 93 7.97 17.33 4.59
C PHE A 93 7.28 18.16 5.68
N ALA A 94 6.07 17.81 6.08
CA ALA A 94 5.28 18.52 7.08
C ALA A 94 5.13 17.75 8.40
N GLY A 95 5.39 16.44 8.40
CA GLY A 95 5.29 15.57 9.57
C GLY A 95 6.54 15.62 10.46
N ALA A 96 6.40 15.02 11.63
CA ALA A 96 7.44 15.01 12.67
C ALA A 96 8.38 13.79 12.62
N GLY A 97 8.14 12.86 11.68
CA GLY A 97 8.93 11.63 11.61
C GLY A 97 10.28 11.78 10.91
N ASN A 98 11.12 10.77 11.08
CA ASN A 98 12.51 10.78 10.63
C ASN A 98 12.66 10.40 9.14
N ALA A 99 13.86 9.99 8.72
CA ALA A 99 14.14 9.58 7.34
C ALA A 99 13.44 8.28 6.91
N PHE A 100 12.99 7.44 7.86
CA PHE A 100 12.33 6.16 7.57
C PHE A 100 11.01 6.32 6.79
N ILE A 101 10.37 7.49 6.86
CA ILE A 101 9.17 7.83 6.06
C ILE A 101 9.42 7.61 4.55
N TRP A 102 10.66 7.79 4.06
CA TRP A 102 11.00 7.55 2.65
C TRP A 102 10.71 6.12 2.18
N VAL A 103 10.68 5.14 3.09
CA VAL A 103 10.26 3.76 2.76
C VAL A 103 8.82 3.74 2.27
N ASN A 104 7.91 4.45 2.93
CA ASN A 104 6.51 4.54 2.51
C ASN A 104 6.38 5.25 1.17
N VAL A 105 7.12 6.36 0.99
CA VAL A 105 7.16 7.10 -0.28
C VAL A 105 7.59 6.17 -1.42
N ALA A 106 8.67 5.41 -1.23
CA ALA A 106 9.18 4.49 -2.23
C ALA A 106 8.19 3.36 -2.54
N ILE A 107 7.57 2.75 -1.51
CA ILE A 107 6.59 1.66 -1.70
C ILE A 107 5.38 2.16 -2.50
N TYR A 108 4.76 3.26 -2.09
CA TYR A 108 3.60 3.80 -2.80
C TYR A 108 3.96 4.20 -4.23
N PHE A 109 5.12 4.81 -4.44
CA PHE A 109 5.59 5.18 -5.78
C PHE A 109 5.79 3.96 -6.68
N LEU A 110 6.54 2.96 -6.23
CA LEU A 110 6.86 1.77 -7.02
C LEU A 110 5.63 0.92 -7.32
N LEU A 111 4.75 0.71 -6.32
CA LEU A 111 3.49 0.01 -6.54
C LEU A 111 2.55 0.81 -7.44
N GLY A 112 2.50 2.14 -7.28
CA GLY A 112 1.76 3.03 -8.16
C GLY A 112 2.20 2.91 -9.62
N LEU A 113 3.51 2.94 -9.89
CA LEU A 113 4.04 2.72 -11.24
C LEU A 113 3.63 1.36 -11.80
N GLY A 114 3.71 0.31 -10.97
CA GLY A 114 3.31 -1.04 -11.38
C GLY A 114 1.81 -1.14 -11.73
N PHE A 115 0.93 -0.68 -10.85
CA PHE A 115 -0.51 -0.68 -11.12
C PHE A 115 -0.88 0.20 -12.32
N GLY A 116 -0.28 1.39 -12.45
CA GLY A 116 -0.50 2.27 -13.59
C GLY A 116 -0.05 1.64 -14.92
N TYR A 117 1.12 0.99 -14.93
CA TYR A 117 1.59 0.25 -16.10
C TYR A 117 0.60 -0.85 -16.51
N PHE A 118 0.14 -1.68 -15.57
CA PHE A 118 -0.79 -2.78 -15.85
C PHE A 118 -2.22 -2.31 -16.15
N ALA A 119 -2.66 -1.17 -15.63
CA ALA A 119 -4.00 -0.64 -15.87
C ALA A 119 -4.14 0.08 -17.22
N PHE A 120 -3.08 0.79 -17.67
CA PHE A 120 -3.20 1.75 -18.78
C PHE A 120 -2.24 1.53 -19.94
N MET A 121 -1.08 0.92 -19.72
CA MET A 121 -0.04 0.81 -20.75
C MET A 121 0.06 -0.60 -21.33
N LYS A 122 -0.10 -1.62 -20.48
CA LYS A 122 -0.04 -3.00 -20.95
C LYS A 122 -1.29 -3.34 -21.74
N LYS A 123 -1.10 -3.75 -22.99
CA LYS A 123 -2.14 -4.37 -23.82
C LYS A 123 -2.28 -5.84 -23.40
N ASP A 124 -3.54 -6.29 -23.32
CA ASP A 124 -3.90 -7.67 -22.97
C ASP A 124 -3.49 -8.68 -24.04
#